data_AF-V9VVB9-F1
#
_entry.id   AF-V9VVB9-F1
#
_cell.length_a   1.000
_cell.length_b   1.000
_cell.length_c   1.000
_cell.angle_alpha   90.00
_cell.angle_beta   90.00
_cell.angle_gamma   90.00
#
_symmetry.space_group_name_H-M   'P 1'
#
loop_
_entity.id
_entity.type
_entity.pdbx_description
1 polymer ?
#
loop_
_entity_poly.entity_id
_entity_poly.type
_entity_poly.pdbx_seq_one_letter_code
_entity_poly.pdbx_strand_id
1 'polypeptide(L)'
;MNPVAVLARLGRTALAGLAAVGRAALFALRAFSHMVRPPYYPREFLHALLNIGWLSLPVVGLTAIFTGGALALQIYAGGARFNAEAVVPQIVAIGMVRELGPVLVGLMIAARVTSSIAAEIATMKVTEQIDALVTLSTHPMKYLVAPRVLAALITVPVLVGVGDIIGIMGGYTVAVQNLGFNAAAYLKNTVDFLEPLDIVSSLTKGAAFGTIAAMMGCYYGMQSGRGAQGVGRATKGSVESAAVLILAANFVLTGVFFSL
;
A
#
# COMPACT_ATOMS: atom_id res chain seq x y z
N MET A 1 27.54 3.10 34.86
CA MET A 1 26.38 3.65 34.11
C MET A 1 25.23 3.83 35.09
N ASN A 2 24.77 5.06 35.32
CA ASN A 2 23.80 5.34 36.38
C ASN A 2 22.42 4.73 35.99
N PRO A 3 21.86 3.76 36.74
CA PRO A 3 20.64 3.03 36.34
C PRO A 3 19.43 3.95 36.10
N VAL A 4 19.36 5.06 36.83
CA VAL A 4 18.36 6.11 36.65
C VAL A 4 18.45 6.78 35.27
N ALA A 5 19.67 6.95 34.72
CA ALA A 5 19.87 7.55 33.40
C ALA A 5 19.42 6.61 32.27
N VAL A 6 19.52 5.29 32.47
CA VAL A 6 19.02 4.29 31.52
C VAL A 6 17.49 4.29 31.53
N LEU A 7 16.87 4.26 32.71
CA LEU A 7 15.41 4.36 32.86
C LEU A 7 14.86 5.68 32.32
N ALA A 8 15.53 6.81 32.54
CA ALA A 8 15.10 8.10 32.00
C ALA A 8 15.19 8.16 30.47
N ARG A 9 16.21 7.54 29.86
CA ARG A 9 16.32 7.43 28.39
C ARG A 9 15.20 6.57 27.81
N LEU A 10 14.91 5.43 28.44
CA LEU A 10 13.80 4.56 28.07
C LEU A 10 12.45 5.26 28.21
N GLY A 11 12.22 5.98 29.31
CA GLY A 11 11.01 6.76 29.51
C GLY A 11 10.83 7.83 28.43
N ARG A 12 11.90 8.56 28.09
CA ARG A 12 11.86 9.59 27.05
C ARG A 12 11.58 9.01 25.67
N THR A 13 12.19 7.88 25.31
CA THR A 13 11.97 7.26 23.99
C THR A 13 10.57 6.68 23.87
N ALA A 14 10.06 6.03 24.93
CA ALA A 14 8.69 5.51 24.98
C ALA A 14 7.65 6.63 24.85
N LEU A 15 7.79 7.71 25.63
CA LEU A 15 6.89 8.86 25.57
C LEU A 15 6.96 9.57 24.20
N ALA A 16 8.15 9.68 23.62
CA ALA A 16 8.32 10.25 22.28
C ALA A 16 7.63 9.41 21.19
N GLY A 17 7.73 8.07 21.31
CA GLY A 17 7.04 7.12 20.44
C GLY A 17 5.52 7.25 20.53
N LEU A 18 4.97 7.22 21.76
CA LEU A 18 3.53 7.42 22.01
C LEU A 18 3.03 8.76 21.47
N ALA A 19 3.79 9.83 21.69
CA ALA A 19 3.45 11.15 21.17
C ALA A 19 3.49 11.20 19.63
N ALA A 20 4.40 10.47 18.98
CA ALA A 20 4.45 10.38 17.51
C ALA A 20 3.22 9.65 16.96
N VAL A 21 2.84 8.53 17.57
CA VAL A 21 1.61 7.78 17.23
C VAL A 21 0.38 8.66 17.42
N GLY A 22 0.27 9.37 18.55
CA GLY A 22 -0.82 10.29 18.81
C GLY A 22 -0.94 11.42 17.78
N ARG A 23 0.18 12.01 17.36
CA ARG A 23 0.18 13.04 16.29
C ARG A 23 -0.27 12.47 14.94
N ALA A 24 0.20 11.29 14.57
CA ALA A 24 -0.20 10.63 13.33
C ALA A 24 -1.70 10.26 13.35
N ALA A 25 -2.20 9.73 14.47
CA ALA A 25 -3.62 9.41 14.65
C ALA A 25 -4.51 10.67 14.56
N LEU A 26 -4.13 11.76 15.23
CA LEU A 26 -4.86 13.04 15.14
C LEU A 26 -4.82 13.61 13.71
N PHE A 27 -3.70 13.46 13.00
CA PHE A 27 -3.59 13.86 11.60
C PHE A 27 -4.52 13.03 10.71
N ALA A 28 -4.60 11.71 10.91
CA ALA A 28 -5.55 10.83 10.24
C ALA A 28 -7.00 11.23 10.48
N LEU A 29 -7.39 11.44 11.74
CA LEU A 29 -8.75 11.87 12.10
C LEU A 29 -9.12 13.21 11.43
N ARG A 30 -8.19 14.16 11.40
CA ARG A 30 -8.38 15.44 10.69
C ARG A 30 -8.54 15.23 9.19
N ALA A 31 -7.68 14.41 8.56
CA ALA A 31 -7.75 14.11 7.14
C ALA A 31 -9.11 13.50 6.75
N PHE A 32 -9.57 12.48 7.49
CA PHE A 32 -10.90 11.87 7.27
C PHE A 32 -12.05 12.85 7.48
N SER A 33 -12.00 13.69 8.53
CA SER A 33 -12.99 14.74 8.75
C SER A 33 -13.05 15.74 7.58
N HIS A 34 -11.90 16.08 6.99
CA HIS A 34 -11.83 16.99 5.85
C HIS A 34 -12.21 16.36 4.51
N MET A 35 -12.22 15.03 4.42
CA MET A 35 -12.68 14.30 3.25
C MET A 35 -14.20 14.40 3.05
N VAL A 36 -14.97 14.54 4.14
CA VAL A 36 -16.44 14.62 4.11
C VAL A 36 -16.99 16.04 4.19
N ARG A 37 -16.16 17.05 4.48
CA ARG A 37 -16.61 18.43 4.67
C ARG A 37 -16.25 19.32 3.46
N PRO A 38 -17.20 20.10 2.91
CA PRO A 38 -16.90 21.04 1.82
C PRO A 38 -15.92 22.15 2.26
N PRO A 39 -15.22 22.84 1.33
CA PRO A 39 -15.24 22.67 -0.13
C PRO A 39 -14.40 21.49 -0.63
N TYR A 40 -14.80 20.92 -1.77
CA TYR A 40 -14.09 19.83 -2.47
C TYR A 40 -13.29 20.36 -3.66
N TYR A 41 -12.16 19.72 -3.95
CA TYR A 41 -11.26 20.07 -5.06
C TYR A 41 -11.18 18.92 -6.07
N PRO A 42 -12.15 18.77 -6.98
CA PRO A 42 -12.24 17.62 -7.89
C PRO A 42 -11.08 17.53 -8.89
N ARG A 43 -10.50 18.68 -9.27
CA ARG A 43 -9.32 18.71 -10.16
C ARG A 43 -8.11 18.03 -9.50
N GLU A 44 -7.81 18.39 -8.25
CA GLU A 44 -6.73 17.78 -7.47
C GLU A 44 -6.98 16.28 -7.22
N PHE A 45 -8.23 15.91 -6.96
CA PHE A 45 -8.62 14.51 -6.85
C PHE A 45 -8.35 13.72 -8.14
N LEU A 46 -8.73 14.26 -9.31
CA LEU A 46 -8.50 13.59 -10.59
C LEU A 46 -7.02 13.47 -10.93
N HIS A 47 -6.23 14.51 -10.65
CA HIS A 47 -4.77 14.45 -10.80
C HIS A 47 -4.16 13.38 -9.89
N ALA A 48 -4.59 13.30 -8.63
CA ALA A 48 -4.14 12.26 -7.71
C ALA A 48 -4.57 10.85 -8.20
N LEU A 49 -5.79 10.71 -8.72
CA LEU A 49 -6.30 9.45 -9.24
C LEU A 49 -5.46 8.92 -10.41
N LEU A 50 -5.10 9.79 -11.36
CA LEU A 50 -4.23 9.43 -12.48
C LEU A 50 -2.79 9.12 -12.03
N ASN A 51 -2.24 9.94 -11.13
CA ASN A 51 -0.86 9.75 -10.66
C ASN A 51 -0.68 8.47 -9.83
N ILE A 52 -1.65 8.17 -8.96
CA ILE A 52 -1.62 6.98 -8.10
C ILE A 52 -1.99 5.74 -8.90
N GLY A 53 -3.04 5.80 -9.72
CA GLY A 53 -3.53 4.68 -10.51
C GLY A 53 -2.64 4.39 -11.71
N TRP A 54 -2.80 5.19 -12.78
CA TRP A 54 -2.23 4.92 -14.10
C TRP A 54 -0.72 4.74 -14.06
N LEU A 55 0.00 5.65 -13.41
CA LEU A 55 1.45 5.61 -13.40
C LEU A 55 2.03 4.50 -12.51
N SER A 56 1.23 3.84 -11.66
CA SER A 56 1.67 2.71 -10.84
C SER A 56 1.49 1.36 -11.54
N LEU A 57 0.63 1.30 -12.56
CA LEU A 57 0.32 0.05 -13.28
C LEU A 57 1.55 -0.69 -13.80
N PRO A 58 2.57 -0.05 -14.41
CA PRO A 58 3.73 -0.78 -14.92
C PRO A 58 4.52 -1.51 -13.82
N VAL A 59 4.71 -0.86 -12.67
CA VAL A 59 5.45 -1.43 -11.54
C VAL A 59 4.65 -2.55 -10.89
N VAL A 60 3.35 -2.35 -10.69
CA VAL A 60 2.45 -3.37 -10.15
C VAL A 60 2.37 -4.59 -11.09
N GLY A 61 2.18 -4.36 -12.39
CA GLY A 61 2.09 -5.43 -13.37
C GLY A 61 3.38 -6.24 -13.49
N LEU A 62 4.55 -5.58 -13.53
CA LEU A 62 5.84 -6.24 -13.62
C LEU A 62 6.15 -7.07 -12.36
N THR A 63 5.87 -6.52 -11.18
CA THR A 63 6.07 -7.26 -9.92
C THR A 63 5.12 -8.45 -9.83
N ALA A 64 3.84 -8.27 -10.14
CA ALA A 64 2.85 -9.33 -10.07
C ALA A 64 3.14 -10.49 -11.03
N ILE A 65 3.45 -10.21 -12.31
CA ILE A 65 3.68 -11.28 -13.30
C ILE A 65 4.88 -12.17 -12.93
N PHE A 66 5.99 -11.56 -12.50
CA PHE A 66 7.18 -12.31 -12.11
C PHE A 66 6.97 -13.06 -10.80
N THR A 67 6.30 -12.47 -9.82
CA THR A 67 6.02 -13.16 -8.56
C THR A 67 5.06 -14.33 -8.77
N GLY A 68 4.00 -14.17 -9.56
CA GLY A 68 3.08 -15.25 -9.87
C GLY A 68 3.73 -16.40 -10.64
N GLY A 69 4.58 -16.10 -11.63
CA GLY A 69 5.36 -17.10 -12.35
C GLY A 69 6.35 -17.84 -11.46
N ALA A 70 7.08 -17.11 -10.60
CA ALA A 70 8.02 -17.71 -9.64
C ALA A 70 7.30 -18.58 -8.59
N LEU A 71 6.10 -18.16 -8.14
CA LEU A 71 5.28 -18.93 -7.23
C LEU A 71 4.85 -20.26 -7.86
N ALA A 72 4.37 -20.24 -9.11
CA ALA A 72 3.96 -21.47 -9.81
C ALA A 72 5.11 -22.49 -9.91
N LEU A 73 6.32 -22.05 -10.28
CA LEU A 73 7.50 -22.92 -10.32
C LEU A 73 7.82 -23.53 -8.96
N GLN A 74 7.74 -22.73 -7.90
CA GLN A 74 8.21 -23.14 -6.58
C GLN A 74 7.21 -24.11 -5.95
N ILE A 75 5.92 -23.88 -6.16
CA ILE A 75 4.87 -24.80 -5.73
C ILE A 75 4.91 -26.09 -6.55
N TYR A 76 5.17 -26.05 -7.85
CA TYR A 76 5.32 -27.25 -8.65
C TYR A 76 6.51 -28.10 -8.19
N ALA A 77 7.69 -27.49 -8.04
CA ALA A 77 8.90 -28.19 -7.59
C ALA A 77 8.74 -28.77 -6.16
N GLY A 78 8.06 -28.05 -5.27
CA GLY A 78 7.72 -28.54 -3.94
C GLY A 78 6.69 -29.67 -3.97
N GLY A 79 5.63 -29.51 -4.75
CA GLY A 79 4.52 -30.45 -4.89
C GLY A 79 4.92 -31.76 -5.55
N ALA A 80 5.87 -31.73 -6.48
CA ALA A 80 6.40 -32.94 -7.14
C ALA A 80 7.05 -33.92 -6.16
N ARG A 81 7.54 -33.45 -5.02
CA ARG A 81 8.07 -34.32 -3.95
C ARG A 81 6.99 -35.14 -3.25
N PHE A 82 5.72 -34.76 -3.42
CA PHE A 82 4.55 -35.37 -2.79
C PHE A 82 3.50 -35.83 -3.82
N ASN A 83 3.82 -35.84 -5.13
CA ASN A 83 2.88 -36.09 -6.23
C ASN A 83 1.62 -35.20 -6.17
N ALA A 84 1.80 -33.94 -5.80
CA ALA A 84 0.74 -32.96 -5.60
C ALA A 84 0.86 -31.77 -6.57
N GLU A 85 1.38 -31.97 -7.77
CA GLU A 85 1.56 -30.91 -8.77
C GLU A 85 0.22 -30.29 -9.20
N ALA A 86 -0.86 -31.08 -9.17
CA ALA A 86 -2.19 -30.64 -9.59
C ALA A 86 -2.75 -29.48 -8.75
N VAL A 87 -2.23 -29.21 -7.55
CA VAL A 87 -2.69 -28.12 -6.67
C VAL A 87 -2.04 -26.76 -6.99
N VAL A 88 -1.09 -26.69 -7.92
CA VAL A 88 -0.41 -25.45 -8.32
C VAL A 88 -1.38 -24.31 -8.65
N PRO A 89 -2.44 -24.50 -9.48
CA PRO A 89 -3.35 -23.40 -9.82
C PRO A 89 -4.08 -22.85 -8.59
N GLN A 90 -4.48 -23.74 -7.67
CA GLN A 90 -5.21 -23.39 -6.45
C GLN A 90 -4.32 -22.57 -5.50
N ILE A 91 -3.08 -23.02 -5.29
CA ILE A 91 -2.12 -22.33 -4.40
C ILE A 91 -1.70 -20.98 -4.99
N VAL A 92 -1.49 -20.90 -6.31
CA VAL A 92 -1.17 -19.62 -6.97
C VAL A 92 -2.35 -18.65 -6.82
N ALA A 93 -3.58 -19.09 -7.07
CA ALA A 93 -4.77 -18.26 -6.96
C ALA A 93 -4.96 -17.71 -5.54
N ILE A 94 -5.00 -18.60 -4.54
CA ILE A 94 -5.23 -18.20 -3.14
C ILE A 94 -4.05 -17.40 -2.58
N GLY A 95 -2.82 -17.77 -2.92
CA GLY A 95 -1.61 -17.09 -2.44
C GLY A 95 -1.47 -15.68 -3.00
N MET A 96 -1.82 -15.49 -4.27
CA MET A 96 -1.86 -14.15 -4.88
C MET A 96 -2.98 -13.30 -4.27
N VAL A 97 -4.22 -13.78 -4.29
CA VAL A 97 -5.38 -12.98 -3.88
C VAL A 97 -5.34 -12.67 -2.38
N ARG A 98 -5.04 -13.64 -1.51
CA ARG A 98 -5.14 -13.40 -0.06
C ARG A 98 -3.97 -12.60 0.50
N GLU A 99 -2.76 -12.76 -0.04
CA GLU A 99 -1.54 -12.26 0.62
C GLU A 99 -0.61 -11.53 -0.34
N LEU A 100 -0.05 -12.22 -1.34
CA LEU A 100 1.07 -11.69 -2.11
C LEU A 100 0.66 -10.48 -2.95
N GLY A 101 -0.48 -10.52 -3.63
CA GLY A 101 -0.96 -9.42 -4.45
C GLY A 101 -1.18 -8.14 -3.65
N PRO A 102 -2.04 -8.13 -2.61
CA PRO A 102 -2.24 -6.98 -1.74
C PRO A 102 -0.94 -6.42 -1.16
N VAL A 103 -0.07 -7.29 -0.62
CA VAL A 103 1.17 -6.86 0.05
C VAL A 103 2.17 -6.30 -0.96
N LEU A 104 2.36 -6.94 -2.11
CA LEU A 104 3.30 -6.46 -3.13
C LEU A 104 2.84 -5.12 -3.71
N VAL A 105 1.56 -5.00 -4.06
CA VAL A 105 1.00 -3.72 -4.53
C VAL A 105 1.13 -2.67 -3.42
N GLY A 106 0.77 -3.00 -2.18
CA GLY A 106 0.89 -2.08 -1.04
C GLY A 106 2.32 -1.56 -0.85
N LEU A 107 3.32 -2.43 -0.88
CA LEU A 107 4.74 -2.05 -0.75
C LEU A 107 5.26 -1.26 -1.96
N MET A 108 4.82 -1.57 -3.18
CA MET A 108 5.18 -0.80 -4.37
C MET A 108 4.57 0.61 -4.33
N ILE A 109 3.33 0.74 -3.87
CA ILE A 109 2.66 2.03 -3.64
C ILE A 109 3.34 2.79 -2.50
N ALA A 110 3.74 2.12 -1.42
CA ALA A 110 4.53 2.74 -0.36
C ALA A 110 5.88 3.25 -0.88
N ALA A 111 6.55 2.53 -1.78
CA ALA A 111 7.82 2.97 -2.34
C ALA A 111 7.65 4.14 -3.32
N ARG A 112 6.68 4.06 -4.25
CA ARG A 112 6.53 5.01 -5.36
C ARG A 112 5.63 6.20 -5.01
N VAL A 113 4.42 5.92 -4.54
CA VAL A 113 3.38 6.93 -4.36
C VAL A 113 3.61 7.72 -3.08
N THR A 114 3.87 7.05 -1.95
CA THR A 114 4.15 7.75 -0.68
C THR A 114 5.38 8.64 -0.79
N SER A 115 6.46 8.16 -1.40
CA SER A 115 7.68 8.94 -1.59
C SER A 115 7.45 10.18 -2.46
N SER A 116 6.70 10.03 -3.56
CA SER A 116 6.32 11.13 -4.44
C SER A 116 5.45 12.15 -3.73
N ILE A 117 4.42 11.72 -3.00
CA ILE A 117 3.53 12.61 -2.24
C ILE A 117 4.33 13.36 -1.16
N ALA A 118 5.20 12.66 -0.43
CA ALA A 118 6.05 13.28 0.59
C ALA A 118 7.00 14.31 -0.01
N ALA A 119 7.65 13.98 -1.14
CA ALA A 119 8.57 14.87 -1.83
C ALA A 119 7.86 16.11 -2.38
N GLU A 120 6.69 15.94 -2.99
CA GLU A 120 5.87 17.03 -3.54
C GLU A 120 5.44 18.00 -2.44
N ILE A 121 4.81 17.50 -1.37
CA ILE A 121 4.34 18.34 -0.26
C ILE A 121 5.53 18.99 0.48
N ALA A 122 6.62 18.25 0.71
CA ALA A 122 7.80 18.82 1.34
C ALA A 122 8.43 19.93 0.47
N THR A 123 8.42 19.78 -0.86
CA THR A 123 8.89 20.82 -1.78
C THR A 123 7.99 22.05 -1.72
N MET A 124 6.66 21.86 -1.72
CA MET A 124 5.69 22.95 -1.53
C MET A 124 5.88 23.69 -0.20
N LYS A 125 6.31 22.96 0.85
CA LYS A 125 6.65 23.56 2.14
C LYS A 125 7.93 24.39 2.07
N VAL A 126 8.97 23.90 1.39
CA VAL A 126 10.24 24.62 1.24
C VAL A 126 10.06 25.88 0.40
N THR A 127 9.16 25.86 -0.58
CA THR A 127 8.85 27.02 -1.44
C THR A 127 7.76 27.93 -0.87
N GLU A 128 7.36 27.74 0.40
CA GLU A 128 6.32 28.52 1.10
C GLU A 128 4.94 28.50 0.42
N GLN A 129 4.68 27.55 -0.49
CA GLN A 129 3.39 27.41 -1.16
C GLN A 129 2.29 26.96 -0.18
N ILE A 130 2.63 26.18 0.85
CA ILE A 130 1.68 25.79 1.89
C ILE A 130 1.23 27.01 2.70
N ASP A 131 2.16 27.89 3.04
CA ASP A 131 1.87 29.12 3.78
C ASP A 131 1.06 30.09 2.91
N ALA A 132 1.35 30.15 1.60
CA ALA A 132 0.54 30.89 0.64
C ALA A 132 -0.92 30.39 0.55
N LEU A 133 -1.17 29.08 0.67
CA LEU A 133 -2.55 28.57 0.74
C LEU A 133 -3.28 29.10 1.98
N VAL A 134 -2.59 29.16 3.13
CA VAL A 134 -3.16 29.67 4.38
C VAL A 134 -3.48 31.17 4.27
N THR A 135 -2.60 31.97 3.67
CA THR A 135 -2.86 33.42 3.46
C THR A 135 -4.01 33.67 2.49
N LEU A 136 -4.22 32.78 1.51
CA LEU A 136 -5.36 32.78 0.59
C LEU A 136 -6.64 32.15 1.18
N SER A 137 -6.70 31.96 2.50
CA SER A 137 -7.85 31.35 3.21
C SER A 137 -8.22 29.95 2.73
N THR A 138 -7.28 29.23 2.12
CA THR A 138 -7.44 27.86 1.64
C THR A 138 -6.79 26.89 2.62
N HIS A 139 -7.59 25.98 3.19
CA HIS A 139 -7.08 25.05 4.19
C HIS A 139 -6.20 23.95 3.55
N PRO A 140 -4.89 23.84 3.88
CA PRO A 140 -3.98 22.91 3.20
C PRO A 140 -4.41 21.45 3.29
N MET A 141 -5.02 21.03 4.41
CA MET A 141 -5.51 19.64 4.56
C MET A 141 -6.61 19.30 3.55
N LYS A 142 -7.46 20.27 3.17
CA LYS A 142 -8.55 20.04 2.20
C LYS A 142 -8.04 20.04 0.77
N TYR A 143 -7.06 20.90 0.47
CA TYR A 143 -6.50 21.03 -0.87
C TYR A 143 -5.48 19.94 -1.20
N LEU A 144 -4.62 19.57 -0.24
CA LEU A 144 -3.48 18.69 -0.48
C LEU A 144 -3.70 17.25 0.02
N VAL A 145 -4.30 17.07 1.19
CA VAL A 145 -4.31 15.76 1.87
C VAL A 145 -5.57 14.97 1.51
N ALA A 146 -6.75 15.56 1.71
CA ALA A 146 -8.03 14.90 1.45
C ALA A 146 -8.15 14.29 0.03
N PRO A 147 -7.86 15.01 -1.08
CA PRO A 147 -8.00 14.43 -2.41
C PRO A 147 -7.02 13.28 -2.68
N ARG A 148 -5.78 13.36 -2.16
CA ARG A 148 -4.78 12.31 -2.34
C ARG A 148 -5.13 11.04 -1.56
N VAL A 149 -5.63 11.19 -0.33
CA VAL A 149 -6.07 10.06 0.51
C VAL A 149 -7.31 9.40 -0.09
N LEU A 150 -8.30 10.18 -0.54
CA LEU A 150 -9.49 9.65 -1.21
C LEU A 150 -9.13 8.95 -2.53
N ALA A 151 -8.22 9.53 -3.32
CA ALA A 151 -7.75 8.90 -4.54
C ALA A 151 -7.06 7.56 -4.26
N ALA A 152 -6.19 7.49 -3.24
CA ALA A 152 -5.52 6.24 -2.86
C ALA A 152 -6.49 5.17 -2.32
N LEU A 153 -7.49 5.60 -1.52
CA LEU A 153 -8.53 4.71 -1.00
C LEU A 153 -9.28 3.98 -2.12
N ILE A 154 -9.53 4.66 -3.24
CA ILE A 154 -10.29 4.10 -4.38
C ILE A 154 -9.38 3.38 -5.38
N THR A 155 -8.22 3.95 -5.70
CA THR A 155 -7.37 3.42 -6.78
C THR A 155 -6.56 2.20 -6.37
N VAL A 156 -6.09 2.12 -5.12
CA VAL A 156 -5.22 1.01 -4.70
C VAL A 156 -5.96 -0.33 -4.65
N PRO A 157 -7.22 -0.44 -4.20
CA PRO A 157 -8.01 -1.67 -4.39
C PRO A 157 -8.05 -2.14 -5.84
N VAL A 158 -8.26 -1.21 -6.78
CA VAL A 158 -8.32 -1.53 -8.22
C VAL A 158 -6.95 -2.03 -8.70
N LEU A 159 -5.86 -1.40 -8.26
CA LEU A 159 -4.51 -1.86 -8.57
C LEU A 159 -4.20 -3.23 -7.98
N VAL A 160 -4.69 -3.54 -6.78
CA VAL A 160 -4.57 -4.88 -6.18
C VAL A 160 -5.32 -5.90 -7.04
N GLY A 161 -6.57 -5.64 -7.40
CA GLY A 161 -7.34 -6.56 -8.25
C GLY A 161 -6.69 -6.79 -9.61
N VAL A 162 -6.15 -5.74 -10.24
CA VAL A 162 -5.38 -5.87 -11.49
C VAL A 162 -4.08 -6.65 -11.27
N GLY A 163 -3.38 -6.40 -10.17
CA GLY A 163 -2.18 -7.13 -9.77
C GLY A 163 -2.45 -8.62 -9.56
N ASP A 164 -3.54 -8.98 -8.88
CA ASP A 164 -3.96 -10.36 -8.66
C ASP A 164 -4.20 -11.08 -9.99
N ILE A 165 -4.94 -10.45 -10.91
CA ILE A 165 -5.19 -10.99 -12.24
C ILE A 165 -3.88 -11.20 -13.00
N ILE A 166 -3.01 -10.20 -13.03
CA ILE A 166 -1.71 -10.28 -13.74
C ILE A 166 -0.81 -11.36 -13.12
N GLY A 167 -0.80 -11.49 -11.79
CA GLY A 167 0.01 -12.50 -11.12
C GLY A 167 -0.50 -13.91 -11.36
N ILE A 168 -1.81 -14.14 -11.30
CA ILE A 168 -2.41 -15.44 -11.66
C ILE A 168 -2.09 -15.77 -13.13
N MET A 169 -2.16 -14.79 -14.03
CA MET A 169 -1.78 -14.95 -15.43
C MET A 169 -0.28 -15.29 -15.59
N GLY A 170 0.61 -14.70 -14.80
CA GLY A 170 2.03 -15.06 -14.77
C GLY A 170 2.24 -16.51 -14.36
N GLY A 171 1.53 -16.98 -13.33
CA GLY A 171 1.55 -18.38 -12.92
C GLY A 171 0.98 -19.32 -13.99
N TYR A 172 -0.11 -18.92 -14.65
CA TYR A 172 -0.73 -19.64 -15.77
C TYR A 172 0.25 -19.81 -16.93
N THR A 173 0.92 -18.74 -17.36
CA THR A 173 1.89 -18.79 -18.46
C THR A 173 2.98 -19.82 -18.17
N VAL A 174 3.54 -19.81 -16.96
CA VAL A 174 4.59 -20.74 -16.57
C VAL A 174 4.07 -22.18 -16.44
N ALA A 175 2.91 -22.38 -15.81
CA ALA A 175 2.32 -23.71 -15.64
C ALA A 175 1.97 -24.39 -16.98
N VAL A 176 1.41 -23.64 -17.92
CA VAL A 176 1.00 -24.19 -19.22
C VAL A 176 2.21 -24.37 -20.14
N GLN A 177 3.09 -23.37 -20.26
CA GLN A 177 4.16 -23.41 -21.26
C GLN A 177 5.37 -24.23 -20.81
N ASN A 178 5.73 -24.17 -19.52
CA ASN A 178 6.94 -24.82 -19.02
C ASN A 178 6.66 -26.13 -18.28
N LEU A 179 5.49 -26.27 -17.65
CA LEU A 179 5.17 -27.41 -16.78
C LEU A 179 4.16 -28.39 -17.38
N GLY A 180 3.64 -28.12 -18.59
CA GLY A 180 2.77 -29.04 -19.33
C GLY A 180 1.34 -29.13 -18.81
N PHE A 181 0.86 -28.14 -18.06
CA PHE A 181 -0.53 -28.13 -17.58
C PHE A 181 -1.51 -27.86 -18.72
N ASN A 182 -2.70 -28.47 -18.63
CA ASN A 182 -3.79 -28.11 -19.52
C ASN A 182 -4.33 -26.70 -19.20
N ALA A 183 -4.37 -25.84 -20.21
CA ALA A 183 -4.82 -24.45 -20.08
C ALA A 183 -6.25 -24.30 -19.52
N ALA A 184 -7.19 -25.07 -20.05
CA ALA A 184 -8.59 -24.99 -19.63
C ALA A 184 -8.77 -25.50 -18.18
N ALA A 185 -8.06 -26.58 -17.83
CA ALA A 185 -8.09 -27.13 -16.47
C ALA A 185 -7.49 -26.15 -15.45
N TYR A 186 -6.39 -25.47 -15.78
CA TYR A 186 -5.78 -24.46 -14.90
C TYR A 186 -6.77 -23.34 -14.57
N LEU A 187 -7.41 -22.77 -15.58
CA LEU A 187 -8.37 -21.67 -15.40
C LEU A 187 -9.60 -22.13 -14.62
N LYS A 188 -10.15 -23.29 -14.96
CA LYS A 188 -11.30 -23.86 -14.24
C LYS A 188 -10.98 -24.10 -12.77
N ASN A 189 -9.84 -24.73 -12.47
CA ASN A 189 -9.42 -24.98 -11.08
C ASN A 189 -9.14 -23.68 -10.31
N THR A 190 -8.67 -22.63 -10.98
CA THR A 190 -8.45 -21.32 -10.36
C THR A 190 -9.78 -20.67 -9.97
N VAL A 191 -10.75 -20.66 -10.89
CA VAL A 191 -12.07 -20.04 -10.65
C VAL A 191 -12.89 -20.83 -9.64
N ASP A 192 -12.90 -22.17 -9.75
CA ASP A 192 -13.67 -23.04 -8.85
C ASP A 192 -13.16 -23.02 -7.41
N PHE A 193 -11.89 -22.67 -7.20
CA PHE A 193 -11.26 -22.65 -5.88
C PHE A 193 -11.34 -21.28 -5.19
N LEU A 194 -11.43 -20.19 -5.94
CA LEU A 194 -11.51 -18.85 -5.38
C LEU A 194 -12.92 -18.57 -4.83
N GLU A 195 -12.98 -18.16 -3.56
CA GLU A 195 -14.23 -17.75 -2.94
C GLU A 195 -14.42 -16.23 -3.06
N PRO A 196 -15.67 -15.73 -3.08
CA PRO A 196 -15.94 -14.29 -3.08
C PRO A 196 -15.29 -13.56 -1.90
N LEU A 197 -15.17 -14.22 -0.75
CA LEU A 197 -14.51 -13.66 0.44
C LEU A 197 -13.02 -13.39 0.21
N ASP A 198 -12.34 -14.20 -0.61
CA ASP A 198 -10.92 -14.00 -0.94
C ASP A 198 -10.73 -12.66 -1.64
N ILE A 199 -11.57 -12.40 -2.64
CA ILE A 199 -11.53 -11.18 -3.44
C ILE A 199 -11.90 -9.96 -2.58
N VAL A 200 -12.95 -10.05 -1.78
CA VAL A 200 -13.36 -8.95 -0.88
C VAL A 200 -12.26 -8.64 0.13
N SER A 201 -11.61 -9.66 0.71
CA SER A 201 -10.50 -9.47 1.64
C SER A 201 -9.30 -8.79 0.96
N SER A 202 -8.95 -9.21 -0.26
CA SER A 202 -7.88 -8.63 -1.09
C SER A 202 -8.10 -7.14 -1.35
N LEU A 203 -9.28 -6.79 -1.87
CA LEU A 203 -9.62 -5.40 -2.18
C LEU A 203 -9.69 -4.52 -0.93
N THR A 204 -10.20 -5.06 0.19
CA THR A 204 -10.26 -4.34 1.47
C THR A 204 -8.86 -4.06 2.01
N LYS A 205 -7.93 -5.02 1.93
CA LYS A 205 -6.52 -4.82 2.24
C LYS A 205 -5.92 -3.73 1.35
N GLY A 206 -6.19 -3.76 0.04
CA GLY A 206 -5.79 -2.70 -0.90
C GLY A 206 -6.26 -1.31 -0.48
N ALA A 207 -7.51 -1.17 -0.02
CA ALA A 207 -8.07 0.11 0.43
C ALA A 207 -7.33 0.63 1.67
N ALA A 208 -7.08 -0.25 2.64
CA ALA A 208 -6.32 0.08 3.84
C ALA A 208 -4.89 0.49 3.50
N PHE A 209 -4.19 -0.27 2.65
CA PHE A 209 -2.80 -0.01 2.30
C PHE A 209 -2.64 1.29 1.51
N GLY A 210 -3.54 1.57 0.56
CA GLY A 210 -3.53 2.83 -0.17
C GLY A 210 -3.75 4.03 0.75
N THR A 211 -4.68 3.90 1.69
CA THR A 211 -4.94 4.94 2.70
C THR A 211 -3.72 5.18 3.57
N ILE A 212 -3.10 4.12 4.11
CA ILE A 212 -1.87 4.22 4.92
C ILE A 212 -0.75 4.89 4.12
N ALA A 213 -0.54 4.46 2.88
CA ALA A 213 0.51 4.98 2.00
C ALA A 213 0.33 6.49 1.72
N ALA A 214 -0.88 6.93 1.36
CA ALA A 214 -1.15 8.35 1.09
C ALA A 214 -1.09 9.19 2.38
N MET A 215 -1.61 8.67 3.48
CA MET A 215 -1.59 9.33 4.79
C MET A 215 -0.16 9.58 5.27
N MET A 216 0.72 8.59 5.16
CA MET A 216 2.11 8.73 5.59
C MET A 216 2.92 9.65 4.69
N GLY A 217 2.67 9.61 3.37
CA GLY A 217 3.25 10.60 2.45
C GLY A 217 2.86 12.02 2.83
N CYS A 218 1.57 12.25 3.10
CA CYS A 218 1.05 13.55 3.50
C CYS A 218 1.59 14.01 4.85
N TYR A 219 1.60 13.13 5.86
CA TYR A 219 2.04 13.48 7.21
C TYR A 219 3.52 13.89 7.23
N TYR A 220 4.40 13.06 6.65
CA TYR A 220 5.83 13.37 6.62
C TYR A 220 6.16 14.56 5.71
N GLY A 221 5.43 14.73 4.61
CA GLY A 221 5.56 15.90 3.74
C GLY A 221 5.20 17.21 4.47
N MET A 222 4.05 17.24 5.14
CA MET A 222 3.61 18.42 5.92
C MET A 222 4.54 18.72 7.11
N GLN A 223 5.15 17.68 7.70
CA GLN A 223 6.05 17.82 8.84
C GLN A 223 7.52 17.96 8.44
N SER A 224 7.85 18.06 7.14
CA SER A 224 9.23 18.13 6.67
C SER A 224 9.98 19.34 7.21
N GLY A 225 11.30 19.19 7.39
CA GLY A 225 12.19 20.33 7.65
C GLY A 225 12.42 21.18 6.41
N ARG A 226 13.17 22.28 6.56
CA ARG A 226 13.54 23.17 5.44
C ARG A 226 14.68 22.59 4.61
N GLY A 227 14.74 22.98 3.33
CA GLY A 227 15.81 22.62 2.39
C GLY A 227 15.75 21.18 1.85
N ALA A 228 16.62 20.88 0.89
CA ALA A 228 16.62 19.60 0.16
C ALA A 228 16.87 18.37 1.06
N GLN A 229 17.69 18.51 2.11
CA GLN A 229 17.92 17.42 3.06
C GLN A 229 16.65 17.10 3.87
N GLY A 230 15.82 18.10 4.17
CA GLY A 230 14.53 17.94 4.83
C GLY A 230 13.55 17.14 3.98
N VAL A 231 13.50 17.44 2.67
CA VAL A 231 12.71 16.70 1.68
C VAL A 231 13.14 15.23 1.65
N GLY A 232 14.43 14.95 1.49
CA GLY A 232 14.94 13.58 1.44
C GLY A 232 14.66 12.77 2.71
N ARG A 233 14.75 13.40 3.90
CA ARG A 233 14.39 12.75 5.17
C ARG A 233 12.89 12.46 5.29
N ALA A 234 12.04 13.39 4.86
CA ALA A 234 10.59 13.21 4.85
C ALA A 234 10.19 12.05 3.91
N THR A 235 10.78 12.01 2.70
CA THR A 235 10.55 10.94 1.73
C THR A 235 10.92 9.58 2.32
N LYS A 236 12.14 9.40 2.84
CA LYS A 236 12.57 8.11 3.42
C LYS A 236 11.72 7.69 4.62
N GLY A 237 11.51 8.60 5.57
CA GLY A 237 10.70 8.31 6.77
C GLY A 237 9.24 7.97 6.44
N SER A 238 8.68 8.57 5.39
CA SER A 238 7.33 8.25 4.93
C SER A 238 7.21 6.83 4.39
N VAL A 239 8.20 6.38 3.61
CA VAL A 239 8.22 5.04 3.00
C VAL A 239 8.43 3.97 4.08
N GLU A 240 9.39 4.17 4.98
CA GLU A 240 9.67 3.24 6.08
C GLU A 240 8.45 3.06 6.99
N SER A 241 7.82 4.17 7.40
CA SER A 241 6.62 4.11 8.24
C SER A 241 5.42 3.49 7.52
N ALA A 242 5.19 3.83 6.25
CA ALA A 242 4.14 3.23 5.44
C ALA A 242 4.33 1.71 5.29
N ALA A 243 5.55 1.25 4.98
CA ALA A 243 5.83 -0.18 4.83
C ALA A 243 5.57 -0.97 6.12
N VAL A 244 6.05 -0.46 7.27
CA VAL A 244 5.80 -1.11 8.58
C VAL A 244 4.30 -1.16 8.89
N LEU A 245 3.57 -0.06 8.66
CA LEU A 245 2.13 -0.02 8.91
C LEU A 245 1.34 -0.91 7.95
N ILE A 246 1.74 -1.02 6.68
CA ILE A 246 1.11 -1.92 5.71
C ILE A 246 1.30 -3.38 6.11
N LEU A 247 2.51 -3.78 6.51
CA LEU A 247 2.78 -5.15 6.98
C LEU A 247 2.00 -5.47 8.27
N ALA A 248 1.96 -4.54 9.22
CA ALA A 248 1.18 -4.69 10.44
C ALA A 248 -0.32 -4.77 10.15
N ALA A 249 -0.83 -3.90 9.27
CA ALA A 249 -2.23 -3.92 8.85
C ALA A 249 -2.57 -5.21 8.09
N ASN A 250 -1.66 -5.75 7.28
CA ASN A 250 -1.86 -7.03 6.61
C ASN A 250 -2.09 -8.14 7.63
N PHE A 251 -1.21 -8.26 8.63
CA PHE A 251 -1.33 -9.27 9.68
C PHE A 251 -2.66 -9.17 10.43
N VAL A 252 -3.06 -7.96 10.83
CA VAL A 252 -4.33 -7.74 11.53
C VAL A 252 -5.53 -8.08 10.64
N LEU A 253 -5.54 -7.62 9.39
CA LEU A 253 -6.65 -7.86 8.47
C LEU A 253 -6.76 -9.35 8.11
N THR A 254 -5.65 -10.06 7.90
CA THR A 254 -5.66 -11.51 7.71
C THR A 254 -6.31 -12.21 8.91
N GLY A 255 -5.96 -11.81 10.14
CA GLY A 255 -6.60 -12.34 11.35
C GLY A 255 -8.11 -12.07 11.36
N VAL A 256 -8.54 -10.85 11.05
CA VAL A 256 -9.97 -10.49 11.06
C VAL A 256 -10.79 -11.26 10.03
N PHE A 257 -10.24 -11.51 8.83
CA PHE A 257 -10.98 -12.18 7.76
C PHE A 257 -10.95 -13.72 7.83
N PHE A 258 -9.88 -14.33 8.37
CA PHE A 258 -9.65 -15.77 8.27
C PHE A 258 -9.48 -16.50 9.61
N SER A 259 -9.47 -15.79 10.75
CA SER A 259 -9.38 -16.41 12.09
C SER A 259 -10.55 -16.13 13.02
N LEU A 260 -11.52 -15.31 12.57
CA LEU A 260 -12.83 -15.11 13.20
C LEU A 260 -13.90 -15.88 12.41
#